data_AF-A0A176YAU2-F1
#
_entry.id   AF-A0A176YAU2-F1
#
_cell.length_a   1.000
_cell.length_b   1.000
_cell.length_c   1.000
_cell.angle_alpha   90.00
_cell.angle_beta   90.00
_cell.angle_gamma   90.00
#
_symmetry.space_group_name_H-M   'P 1'
#
loop_
_entity.id
_entity.type
_entity.pdbx_description
1 polymer ?
#
loop_
_entity_poly.entity_id
_entity_poly.type
_entity_poly.pdbx_seq_one_letter_code
_entity_poly.pdbx_strand_id
1 'polypeptide(L)'
;MIRVGTEVRTECAANACELQNRDTNRGARHRGPGGRRASAGPRRPGGKIRRVPHGRAPQDAPIAIAAGIDGSIWFTIDHANAIGRLRNGRIERLPTSSRNIEPLGLAVATDGSAWYTDLAARAIARISSVGEIARFVLDTPITRLGRLVIAPDGAAWFADPTGYGLSKLKDGVFTRYQIESARGGPYGVAVTADGDIWATLQNGNQLLHLAVDGTSRTFDLPRGGAVPTDVAVGSDGSVWFLQFRANRIGRFKDGQFSDVEAGPENAGLSGIAVAPNDDVWFGMMRRASLGRLRNGHIEIFALPRDNARPFSIAVDRDGNVWYADISGFVGMLPARHAVAR
;
A
#
# COMPACT_ATOMS: atom_id res chain seq x y z
N MET A 1 1.95 -9.73 -14.42
CA MET A 1 1.38 -9.87 -13.07
C MET A 1 1.75 -11.22 -12.51
N ILE A 2 1.98 -11.29 -11.20
CA ILE A 2 2.21 -12.51 -10.42
C ILE A 2 1.20 -12.49 -9.27
N ARG A 3 0.60 -13.63 -8.95
CA ARG A 3 -0.37 -13.75 -7.86
C ARG A 3 0.36 -13.91 -6.53
N VAL A 4 -0.09 -13.20 -5.50
CA VAL A 4 0.41 -13.39 -4.13
C VAL A 4 -0.25 -14.64 -3.52
N GLY A 5 0.54 -15.43 -2.79
CA GLY A 5 0.04 -16.61 -2.06
C GLY A 5 -0.11 -17.90 -2.87
N THR A 6 0.18 -17.91 -4.16
CA THR A 6 0.36 -19.18 -4.90
C THR A 6 1.78 -19.69 -4.73
N GLU A 7 1.95 -20.77 -3.97
CA GLU A 7 3.17 -21.58 -4.02
C GLU A 7 3.42 -22.03 -5.47
N VAL A 8 4.66 -21.86 -5.95
CA VAL A 8 5.11 -22.62 -7.11
C VAL A 8 5.34 -24.04 -6.62
N ARG A 9 4.34 -24.91 -6.77
CA ARG A 9 4.53 -26.35 -6.63
C ARG A 9 5.53 -26.79 -7.69
N THR A 10 6.77 -27.05 -7.28
CA THR A 10 7.65 -27.96 -8.00
C THR A 10 6.93 -29.30 -8.11
N GLU A 11 6.74 -29.78 -9.33
CA GLU A 11 6.20 -31.12 -9.58
C GLU A 11 7.26 -32.17 -9.21
N CYS A 12 7.39 -32.45 -7.90
CA CYS A 12 8.01 -33.70 -7.47
C CYS A 12 7.16 -34.86 -8.00
N ALA A 13 7.83 -35.79 -8.68
CA ALA A 13 7.18 -36.84 -9.46
C ALA A 13 6.27 -37.75 -8.62
N ALA A 14 5.23 -38.27 -9.25
CA ALA A 14 4.36 -39.26 -8.62
C ALA A 14 5.11 -40.57 -8.35
N ASN A 15 5.03 -41.07 -7.11
CA ASN A 15 4.68 -42.47 -6.79
C ASN A 15 4.67 -42.72 -5.26
N ALA A 16 3.78 -43.64 -4.85
CA ALA A 16 3.70 -44.31 -3.55
C ALA A 16 3.37 -43.42 -2.31
N CYS A 17 2.65 -43.88 -1.27
CA CYS A 17 1.99 -45.18 -1.03
C CYS A 17 0.48 -45.00 -0.74
N GLU A 18 -0.32 -46.01 -1.10
CA GLU A 18 -1.60 -46.30 -0.42
C GLU A 18 -1.39 -47.23 0.78
N LEU A 19 -2.31 -47.20 1.75
CA LEU A 19 -2.85 -48.32 2.57
C LEU A 19 -3.71 -47.68 3.70
N GLN A 20 -5.04 -47.75 3.64
CA GLN A 20 -5.90 -48.70 4.40
C GLN A 20 -5.67 -48.65 5.94
N ASN A 21 -6.69 -48.42 6.78
CA ASN A 21 -7.91 -49.25 6.86
C ASN A 21 -9.16 -48.54 7.45
N ARG A 22 -10.26 -49.30 7.59
CA ARG A 22 -11.60 -48.85 8.07
C ARG A 22 -11.99 -49.44 9.46
N ASP A 23 -13.18 -49.03 9.92
CA ASP A 23 -14.14 -49.81 10.75
C ASP A 23 -13.80 -49.99 12.25
N THR A 24 -14.72 -49.98 13.24
CA THR A 24 -16.20 -49.80 13.31
C THR A 24 -16.53 -48.88 14.55
N ASN A 25 -17.68 -48.79 15.26
CA ASN A 25 -18.91 -49.60 15.38
C ASN A 25 -20.15 -48.79 15.91
N ARG A 26 -21.10 -49.46 16.58
CA ARG A 26 -22.52 -49.11 16.79
C ARG A 26 -22.95 -49.00 18.28
N GLY A 27 -24.09 -48.34 18.53
CA GLY A 27 -24.97 -48.55 19.70
C GLY A 27 -25.51 -47.23 20.29
N ALA A 28 -26.76 -47.07 20.74
CA ALA A 28 -27.97 -47.92 20.69
C ALA A 28 -29.26 -47.03 20.64
N ARG A 29 -30.48 -47.61 20.72
CA ARG A 29 -31.78 -46.89 20.58
C ARG A 29 -32.64 -46.95 21.86
N HIS A 30 -33.54 -45.98 22.06
CA HIS A 30 -34.82 -46.18 22.79
C HIS A 30 -35.98 -45.35 22.19
N ARG A 31 -37.23 -45.58 22.63
CA ARG A 31 -38.48 -45.05 22.04
C ARG A 31 -39.15 -43.96 22.92
N GLY A 32 -40.03 -43.15 22.32
CA GLY A 32 -40.95 -42.21 23.02
C GLY A 32 -42.22 -42.88 23.60
N PRO A 33 -43.40 -42.22 23.75
CA PRO A 33 -43.91 -41.10 22.91
C PRO A 33 -44.71 -39.97 23.64
N GLY A 34 -45.21 -38.98 22.88
CA GLY A 34 -46.32 -38.08 23.27
C GLY A 34 -46.19 -36.64 22.71
N GLY A 35 -47.30 -35.92 22.41
CA GLY A 35 -47.18 -34.44 22.26
C GLY A 35 -48.11 -33.59 21.37
N ARG A 36 -49.06 -34.12 20.58
CA ARG A 36 -50.18 -33.38 19.90
C ARG A 36 -49.88 -32.23 18.88
N ARG A 37 -50.57 -32.34 17.73
CA ARG A 37 -51.12 -31.25 16.87
C ARG A 37 -50.18 -30.21 16.24
N ALA A 38 -49.93 -30.38 14.93
CA ALA A 38 -49.68 -29.26 14.02
C ALA A 38 -50.99 -28.78 13.36
N SER A 39 -51.11 -27.49 13.09
CA SER A 39 -52.15 -26.90 12.22
C SER A 39 -51.49 -26.19 11.03
N ALA A 40 -51.85 -26.59 9.82
CA ALA A 40 -51.28 -26.04 8.60
C ALA A 40 -52.16 -24.90 8.04
N GLY A 41 -51.58 -23.72 7.87
CA GLY A 41 -52.18 -22.59 7.16
C GLY A 41 -51.20 -22.01 6.14
N PRO A 42 -51.64 -21.64 4.92
CA PRO A 42 -50.73 -21.37 3.80
C PRO A 42 -50.05 -19.99 3.89
N ARG A 43 -48.96 -19.91 4.66
CA ARG A 43 -48.04 -18.75 4.59
C ARG A 43 -47.19 -18.83 3.32
N ARG A 44 -47.50 -17.99 2.32
CA ARG A 44 -46.56 -17.66 1.24
C ARG A 44 -45.36 -16.90 1.84
N PRO A 45 -44.13 -17.44 1.83
CA PRO A 45 -42.97 -16.68 2.27
C PRO A 45 -42.51 -15.80 1.10
N GLY A 46 -42.70 -14.49 1.21
CA GLY A 46 -42.08 -13.54 0.29
C GLY A 46 -40.56 -13.71 0.37
N GLY A 47 -39.94 -14.15 -0.73
CA GLY A 47 -38.53 -14.55 -0.78
C GLY A 47 -37.57 -13.39 -0.59
N LYS A 48 -37.37 -12.94 0.66
CA LYS A 48 -36.22 -12.08 0.99
C LYS A 48 -34.96 -12.84 0.61
N ILE A 49 -34.22 -12.33 -0.38
CA ILE A 49 -32.91 -12.84 -0.77
C ILE A 49 -31.95 -12.58 0.41
N ARG A 50 -31.89 -13.55 1.33
CA ARG A 50 -30.82 -13.64 2.33
C ARG A 50 -29.55 -13.92 1.56
N ARG A 51 -28.82 -12.87 1.17
CA ARG A 51 -27.45 -12.99 0.67
C ARG A 51 -26.65 -13.75 1.74
N VAL A 52 -26.40 -15.03 1.48
CA VAL A 52 -25.36 -15.77 2.20
C VAL A 52 -24.05 -15.06 1.85
N PRO A 53 -23.28 -14.55 2.82
CA PRO A 53 -21.96 -14.02 2.51
C PRO A 53 -21.15 -15.16 1.90
N HIS A 54 -20.75 -15.03 0.64
CA HIS A 54 -19.61 -15.77 0.12
C HIS A 54 -18.37 -15.20 0.82
N GLY A 55 -18.12 -15.74 2.03
CA GLY A 55 -16.93 -15.47 2.82
C GLY A 55 -15.72 -16.02 2.09
N ARG A 56 -15.25 -15.27 1.09
CA ARG A 56 -13.92 -15.46 0.51
C ARG A 56 -12.95 -15.37 1.68
N ALA A 57 -12.12 -16.39 1.87
CA ALA A 57 -11.07 -16.34 2.88
C ALA A 57 -10.24 -15.06 2.68
N PRO A 58 -9.71 -14.43 3.76
CA PRO A 58 -8.89 -13.24 3.64
C PRO A 58 -7.74 -13.51 2.67
N GLN A 59 -7.82 -12.89 1.50
CA GLN A 59 -6.85 -13.05 0.43
C GLN A 59 -5.61 -12.23 0.77
N ASP A 60 -4.42 -12.80 0.52
CA ASP A 60 -3.16 -12.05 0.62
C ASP A 60 -3.22 -10.82 -0.29
N ALA A 61 -3.40 -9.64 0.28
CA ALA A 61 -3.60 -8.40 -0.47
C ALA A 61 -2.32 -7.56 -0.41
N PRO A 62 -1.53 -7.45 -1.50
CA PRO A 62 -0.39 -6.56 -1.53
C PRO A 62 -0.90 -5.11 -1.48
N ILE A 63 -0.39 -4.27 -0.58
CA ILE A 63 -0.89 -2.88 -0.39
C ILE A 63 0.16 -1.84 -0.78
N ALA A 64 1.23 -1.69 0.00
CA ALA A 64 2.36 -0.84 -0.34
C ALA A 64 3.37 -1.62 -1.21
N ILE A 65 4.07 -0.91 -2.09
CA ILE A 65 5.08 -1.47 -2.98
C ILE A 65 6.23 -0.46 -3.12
N ALA A 66 7.46 -0.95 -3.17
CA ALA A 66 8.67 -0.13 -3.31
C ALA A 66 9.72 -0.87 -4.16
N ALA A 67 10.39 -0.14 -5.05
CA ALA A 67 11.42 -0.68 -5.93
C ALA A 67 12.83 -0.39 -5.37
N GLY A 68 13.68 -1.40 -5.33
CA GLY A 68 15.04 -1.29 -4.81
C GLY A 68 16.07 -0.89 -5.86
N ILE A 69 16.99 -0.03 -5.43
CA ILE A 69 18.44 -0.28 -5.26
C ILE A 69 19.10 -1.42 -6.07
N ASP A 70 18.50 -2.60 -6.15
CA ASP A 70 19.04 -3.86 -6.67
C ASP A 70 18.14 -4.59 -7.69
N GLY A 71 16.99 -3.99 -8.06
CA GLY A 71 15.97 -4.65 -8.89
C GLY A 71 15.02 -5.57 -8.12
N SER A 72 15.12 -5.65 -6.78
CA SER A 72 14.08 -6.27 -5.97
C SER A 72 12.88 -5.33 -5.81
N ILE A 73 11.68 -5.89 -5.83
CA ILE A 73 10.42 -5.17 -5.63
C ILE A 73 9.79 -5.70 -4.35
N TRP A 74 9.82 -4.90 -3.30
CA TRP A 74 9.26 -5.25 -2.00
C TRP A 74 7.81 -4.78 -1.90
N PHE A 75 6.98 -5.53 -1.17
CA PHE A 75 5.58 -5.17 -0.94
C PHE A 75 5.07 -5.70 0.41
N THR A 76 4.27 -4.89 1.09
CA THR A 76 3.54 -5.33 2.30
C THR A 76 2.35 -6.19 1.88
N ILE A 77 2.03 -7.22 2.67
CA ILE A 77 0.88 -8.10 2.41
C ILE A 77 -0.09 -7.96 3.59
N ASP A 78 -1.25 -7.36 3.37
CA ASP A 78 -2.30 -7.28 4.38
C ASP A 78 -2.84 -8.70 4.69
N HIS A 79 -3.26 -8.88 5.94
CA HIS A 79 -3.79 -10.12 6.51
C HIS A 79 -2.78 -11.29 6.57
N ALA A 80 -1.54 -11.11 6.08
CA ALA A 80 -0.45 -12.07 6.18
C ALA A 80 0.47 -11.78 7.37
N ASN A 81 1.18 -12.82 7.80
CA ASN A 81 2.38 -12.74 8.65
C ASN A 81 3.65 -12.85 7.79
N ALA A 82 3.73 -12.06 6.72
CA ALA A 82 4.89 -11.98 5.85
C ALA A 82 4.97 -10.63 5.13
N ILE A 83 6.20 -10.20 4.84
CA ILE A 83 6.48 -9.21 3.80
C ILE A 83 6.79 -9.94 2.49
N GLY A 84 6.35 -9.41 1.37
CA GLY A 84 6.62 -9.93 0.04
C GLY A 84 7.87 -9.31 -0.57
N ARG A 85 8.66 -10.12 -1.26
CA ARG A 85 9.75 -9.65 -2.12
C ARG A 85 9.69 -10.36 -3.46
N LEU A 86 9.70 -9.60 -4.55
CA LEU A 86 9.89 -10.11 -5.89
C LEU A 86 11.34 -9.87 -6.31
N ARG A 87 12.08 -10.94 -6.63
CA ARG A 87 13.46 -10.90 -7.15
C ARG A 87 13.59 -11.98 -8.22
N ASN A 88 14.35 -11.73 -9.29
CA ASN A 88 14.58 -12.69 -10.38
C ASN A 88 13.29 -13.35 -10.93
N GLY A 89 12.19 -12.59 -11.01
CA GLY A 89 10.88 -13.06 -11.47
C GLY A 89 10.09 -13.94 -10.49
N ARG A 90 10.59 -14.20 -9.27
CA ARG A 90 9.93 -15.03 -8.25
C ARG A 90 9.50 -14.20 -7.03
N ILE A 91 8.31 -14.47 -6.52
CA ILE A 91 7.85 -13.93 -5.24
C ILE A 91 8.33 -14.85 -4.11
N GLU A 92 9.07 -14.26 -3.18
CA GLU A 92 9.43 -14.79 -1.88
C GLU A 92 8.47 -14.21 -0.82
N ARG A 93 8.08 -15.02 0.17
CA ARG A 93 7.36 -14.58 1.37
C ARG A 93 8.32 -14.66 2.54
N LEU A 94 8.76 -13.51 3.05
CA LEU A 94 9.68 -13.43 4.18
C LEU A 94 8.85 -13.31 5.47
N PRO A 95 8.88 -14.30 6.38
CA PRO A 95 7.96 -14.34 7.52
C PRO A 95 8.16 -13.18 8.49
N THR A 96 7.05 -12.58 8.92
CA THR A 96 7.00 -11.67 10.06
C THR A 96 6.42 -12.40 11.27
N SER A 97 6.94 -12.12 12.46
CA SER A 97 6.44 -12.71 13.72
C SER A 97 5.04 -12.23 14.15
N SER A 98 4.47 -11.31 13.37
CA SER A 98 3.18 -10.65 13.55
C SER A 98 2.41 -10.65 12.22
N ARG A 99 1.08 -10.64 12.28
CA ARG A 99 0.25 -10.28 11.11
C ARG A 99 0.33 -8.77 10.91
N ASN A 100 0.60 -8.31 9.69
CA ASN A 100 0.49 -6.88 9.38
C ASN A 100 -1.01 -6.50 9.24
N ILE A 101 -1.36 -5.37 9.85
CA ILE A 101 -2.70 -4.77 9.88
C ILE A 101 -2.70 -3.27 9.55
N GLU A 102 -1.53 -2.66 9.32
CA GLU A 102 -1.39 -1.31 8.76
C GLU A 102 -0.23 -1.28 7.74
N PRO A 103 -0.50 -1.78 6.52
CA PRO A 103 0.53 -2.12 5.54
C PRO A 103 0.95 -0.94 4.64
N LEU A 104 0.78 0.32 5.07
CA LEU A 104 1.02 1.50 4.23
C LEU A 104 2.49 1.97 4.19
N GLY A 105 3.21 1.83 5.31
CA GLY A 105 4.59 2.23 5.44
C GLY A 105 5.54 1.17 4.90
N LEU A 106 6.16 1.48 3.77
CA LEU A 106 7.20 0.65 3.14
C LEU A 106 8.14 1.53 2.31
N ALA A 107 9.45 1.36 2.52
CA ALA A 107 10.50 1.87 1.65
C ALA A 107 11.65 0.87 1.54
N VAL A 108 12.57 1.10 0.59
CA VAL A 108 13.79 0.30 0.42
C VAL A 108 14.99 1.23 0.53
N ALA A 109 15.96 0.87 1.35
CA ALA A 109 17.22 1.61 1.50
C ALA A 109 18.22 1.25 0.40
N THR A 110 19.29 2.04 0.28
CA THR A 110 20.35 1.88 -0.73
C THR A 110 21.16 0.59 -0.61
N ASP A 111 21.04 -0.13 0.52
CA ASP A 111 21.61 -1.46 0.75
C ASP A 111 20.68 -2.62 0.33
N GLY A 112 19.49 -2.31 -0.19
CA GLY A 112 18.46 -3.29 -0.55
C GLY A 112 17.66 -3.87 0.63
N SER A 113 17.83 -3.34 1.85
CA SER A 113 16.97 -3.66 2.99
C SER A 113 15.64 -2.90 2.91
N ALA A 114 14.54 -3.58 3.22
CA ALA A 114 13.22 -2.97 3.26
C ALA A 114 12.88 -2.52 4.69
N TRP A 115 12.38 -1.28 4.79
CA TRP A 115 11.92 -0.69 6.03
C TRP A 115 10.39 -0.59 6.00
N TYR A 116 9.73 -1.09 7.04
CA TYR A 116 8.27 -1.21 7.08
C TYR A 116 7.70 -0.97 8.48
N THR A 117 6.39 -0.73 8.53
CA THR A 117 5.63 -0.47 9.76
C THR A 117 5.12 -1.78 10.38
N ASP A 118 5.63 -2.16 11.56
CA ASP A 118 5.20 -3.34 12.32
C ASP A 118 4.33 -2.89 13.50
N LEU A 119 3.08 -2.52 13.22
CA LEU A 119 2.14 -1.96 14.22
C LEU A 119 1.92 -2.93 15.39
N ALA A 120 1.94 -4.24 15.13
CA ALA A 120 1.77 -5.28 16.16
C ALA A 120 2.98 -5.38 17.10
N ALA A 121 4.20 -5.14 16.61
CA ALA A 121 5.39 -4.97 17.45
C ALA A 121 5.55 -3.54 17.99
N ARG A 122 4.64 -2.61 17.64
CA ARG A 122 4.77 -1.16 17.86
C ARG A 122 6.15 -0.63 17.47
N ALA A 123 6.62 -1.00 16.28
CA ALA A 123 7.98 -0.73 15.84
C ALA A 123 8.03 -0.26 14.39
N ILE A 124 9.09 0.50 14.07
CA ILE A 124 9.63 0.50 12.72
C ILE A 124 10.54 -0.73 12.61
N ALA A 125 10.38 -1.51 11.55
CA ALA A 125 11.14 -2.72 11.31
C ALA A 125 11.98 -2.59 10.03
N ARG A 126 13.18 -3.17 10.03
CA ARG A 126 14.07 -3.26 8.87
C ARG A 126 14.37 -4.73 8.62
N ILE A 127 14.08 -5.21 7.42
CA ILE A 127 14.44 -6.56 6.97
C ILE A 127 15.60 -6.50 5.97
N SER A 128 16.69 -7.22 6.26
CA SER A 128 17.89 -7.24 5.42
C SER A 128 17.65 -7.95 4.08
N SER A 129 18.55 -7.77 3.12
CA SER A 129 18.48 -8.46 1.83
C SER A 129 18.65 -9.99 1.94
N VAL A 130 19.07 -10.53 3.10
CA VAL A 130 19.06 -11.96 3.42
C VAL A 130 17.93 -12.39 4.37
N GLY A 131 17.08 -11.46 4.83
CA GLY A 131 15.86 -11.75 5.59
C GLY A 131 15.93 -11.55 7.11
N GLU A 132 17.02 -11.00 7.64
CA GLU A 132 17.16 -10.72 9.07
C GLU A 132 16.33 -9.50 9.47
N ILE A 133 15.58 -9.55 10.57
CA ILE A 133 14.67 -8.48 10.97
C ILE A 133 15.21 -7.76 12.22
N ALA A 134 15.62 -6.51 12.06
CA ALA A 134 15.82 -5.56 13.16
C ALA A 134 14.52 -4.79 13.45
N ARG A 135 14.31 -4.41 14.72
CA ARG A 135 13.15 -3.61 15.15
C ARG A 135 13.56 -2.47 16.06
N PHE A 136 12.97 -1.32 15.80
CA PHE A 136 13.14 -0.09 16.55
C PHE A 136 11.78 0.23 17.19
N VAL A 137 11.66 -0.08 18.49
CA VAL A 137 10.40 -0.01 19.24
C VAL A 137 10.05 1.45 19.52
N LEU A 138 8.75 1.79 19.40
CA LEU A 138 8.24 3.14 19.62
C LEU A 138 7.83 3.33 21.09
N ASP A 139 8.61 4.14 21.80
CA ASP A 139 8.37 4.51 23.20
C ASP A 139 6.99 5.19 23.40
N THR A 140 6.52 5.91 22.38
CA THR A 140 5.18 6.51 22.35
C THR A 140 4.17 5.61 21.65
N PRO A 141 2.88 5.65 22.05
CA PRO A 141 1.82 4.87 21.41
C PRO A 141 1.39 5.51 20.08
N ILE A 142 2.21 5.36 19.04
CA ILE A 142 1.77 5.62 17.66
C ILE A 142 0.81 4.48 17.28
N THR A 143 -0.48 4.78 17.32
CA THR A 143 -1.56 3.82 17.03
C THR A 143 -1.87 3.68 15.55
N ARG A 144 -1.34 4.59 14.73
CA ARG A 144 -1.41 4.55 13.26
C ARG A 144 -0.12 5.08 12.64
N LEU A 145 0.51 4.29 11.77
CA LEU A 145 1.73 4.63 11.02
C LEU A 145 1.38 4.84 9.53
N GLY A 146 1.71 6.01 8.99
CA GLY A 146 1.40 6.38 7.60
C GLY A 146 2.42 5.87 6.57
N ARG A 147 2.61 6.62 5.48
CA ARG A 147 3.73 6.37 4.56
C ARG A 147 5.08 6.54 5.27
N LEU A 148 6.08 5.83 4.76
CA LEU A 148 7.46 5.81 5.23
C LEU A 148 8.40 5.96 4.03
N VAL A 149 9.47 6.73 4.17
CA VAL A 149 10.57 6.87 3.19
C VAL A 149 11.93 6.76 3.88
N ILE A 150 12.96 6.39 3.13
CA ILE A 150 14.36 6.45 3.59
C ILE A 150 15.02 7.67 2.93
N ALA A 151 15.57 8.56 3.76
CA ALA A 151 16.31 9.73 3.30
C ALA A 151 17.77 9.39 2.92
N PRO A 152 18.47 10.24 2.16
CA PRO A 152 19.86 10.02 1.77
C PRO A 152 20.85 9.83 2.94
N ASP A 153 20.54 10.36 4.13
CA ASP A 153 21.31 10.16 5.37
C ASP A 153 21.08 8.78 6.03
N GLY A 154 20.25 7.94 5.41
CA GLY A 154 19.83 6.63 5.91
C GLY A 154 18.74 6.69 7.00
N ALA A 155 18.18 7.86 7.31
CA ALA A 155 17.08 7.96 8.27
C ALA A 155 15.76 7.47 7.67
N ALA A 156 14.99 6.73 8.46
CA ALA A 156 13.60 6.42 8.14
C ALA A 156 12.69 7.55 8.62
N TRP A 157 12.00 8.20 7.68
CA TRP A 157 11.00 9.23 7.95
C TRP A 157 9.61 8.69 7.70
N PHE A 158 8.67 8.93 8.62
CA PHE A 158 7.31 8.43 8.50
C PHE A 158 6.29 9.42 9.08
N ALA A 159 5.07 9.34 8.53
CA ALA A 159 3.93 10.09 9.05
C ALA A 159 3.45 9.48 10.37
N ASP A 160 3.21 10.33 11.37
CA ASP A 160 2.57 9.99 12.65
C ASP A 160 1.17 10.64 12.72
N PRO A 161 0.14 10.02 12.11
CA PRO A 161 -1.26 10.45 12.22
C PRO A 161 -1.78 10.57 13.65
N THR A 162 -1.36 9.68 14.56
CA THR A 162 -1.75 9.75 15.98
C THR A 162 -1.14 10.98 16.66
N GLY A 163 0.04 11.37 16.20
CA GLY A 163 0.85 12.47 16.71
C GLY A 163 0.70 13.82 16.02
N TYR A 164 -0.10 13.93 14.96
CA TYR A 164 -0.24 15.15 14.16
C TYR A 164 1.12 15.68 13.62
N GLY A 165 2.06 14.77 13.32
CA GLY A 165 3.46 15.14 13.06
C GLY A 165 4.22 14.21 12.11
N LEU A 166 5.51 14.50 11.92
CA LEU A 166 6.47 13.61 11.27
C LEU A 166 7.46 13.06 12.29
N SER A 167 7.87 11.81 12.11
CA SER A 167 8.86 11.15 12.95
C SER A 167 10.05 10.70 12.11
N LYS A 168 11.25 11.09 12.55
CA LYS A 168 12.54 10.61 12.05
C LYS A 168 13.05 9.50 12.96
N LEU A 169 13.55 8.42 12.37
CA LEU A 169 14.36 7.41 13.02
C LEU A 169 15.75 7.42 12.38
N LYS A 170 16.78 7.74 13.15
CA LYS A 170 18.17 7.78 12.69
C LYS A 170 19.06 7.11 13.72
N ASP A 171 19.82 6.11 13.30
CA ASP A 171 20.81 5.38 14.10
C ASP A 171 20.26 4.85 15.45
N GLY A 172 18.99 4.44 15.45
CA GLY A 172 18.24 3.95 16.62
C GLY A 172 17.50 5.01 17.43
N VAL A 173 17.78 6.30 17.21
CA VAL A 173 17.13 7.42 17.91
C VAL A 173 15.89 7.89 17.15
N PHE A 174 14.77 8.07 17.88
CA PHE A 174 13.56 8.70 17.35
C PHE A 174 13.52 10.20 17.68
N THR A 175 13.28 11.02 16.67
CA THR A 175 13.03 12.47 16.80
C THR A 175 11.70 12.80 16.15
N ARG A 176 10.77 13.43 16.89
CA ARG A 176 9.44 13.79 16.38
C ARG A 176 9.28 15.29 16.22
N TYR A 177 8.84 15.66 15.02
CA TYR A 177 8.56 17.01 14.58
C TYR A 177 7.05 17.23 14.68
N GLN A 178 6.62 17.91 15.76
CA GLN A 178 5.23 18.36 15.89
C GLN A 178 4.98 19.48 14.88
N ILE A 179 3.83 19.47 14.21
CA ILE A 179 3.47 20.50 13.23
C ILE A 179 2.52 21.49 13.91
N GLU A 180 2.86 22.78 13.91
CA GLU A 180 2.05 23.83 14.56
C GLU A 180 0.63 23.94 13.97
N SER A 181 0.45 23.50 12.72
CA SER A 181 -0.87 23.25 12.14
C SER A 181 -1.53 22.04 12.84
N ALA A 182 -2.24 22.32 13.94
CA ALA A 182 -3.04 21.38 14.73
C ALA A 182 -4.22 20.71 13.96
N ARG A 183 -4.24 20.83 12.62
CA ARG A 183 -5.10 20.09 11.68
C ARG A 183 -4.38 18.90 11.04
N GLY A 184 -3.17 18.57 11.50
CA GLY A 184 -2.29 17.55 10.92
C GLY A 184 -2.93 16.16 10.79
N GLY A 185 -3.32 15.79 9.57
CA GLY A 185 -3.53 14.39 9.18
C GLY A 185 -2.44 13.94 8.22
N PRO A 186 -1.17 13.82 8.67
CA PRO A 186 -0.06 13.44 7.80
C PRO A 186 -0.32 12.05 7.21
N TYR A 187 -0.23 11.91 5.89
CA TYR A 187 -0.53 10.66 5.19
C TYR A 187 0.61 10.22 4.29
N GLY A 188 0.89 11.01 3.25
CA GLY A 188 2.01 10.82 2.34
C GLY A 188 3.25 11.52 2.88
N VAL A 189 4.42 10.91 2.64
CA VAL A 189 5.74 11.46 2.92
C VAL A 189 6.62 11.17 1.71
N ALA A 190 7.41 12.16 1.28
CA ALA A 190 8.42 12.07 0.25
C ALA A 190 9.69 12.80 0.70
N VAL A 191 10.82 12.52 0.06
CA VAL A 191 12.12 13.13 0.36
C VAL A 191 12.77 13.62 -0.93
N THR A 192 13.44 14.78 -0.89
CA THR A 192 14.23 15.32 -2.02
C THR A 192 15.59 14.63 -2.13
N ALA A 193 16.32 14.87 -3.22
CA ALA A 193 17.70 14.40 -3.35
C ALA A 193 18.64 15.00 -2.28
N ASP A 194 18.36 16.23 -1.83
CA ASP A 194 19.12 16.94 -0.80
C ASP A 194 18.75 16.54 0.64
N GLY A 195 17.65 15.79 0.83
CA GLY A 195 17.21 15.24 2.11
C GLY A 195 16.04 15.98 2.78
N ASP A 196 15.54 17.07 2.18
CA ASP A 196 14.34 17.77 2.63
C ASP A 196 13.10 16.86 2.55
N ILE A 197 12.20 16.97 3.53
CA ILE A 197 11.00 16.14 3.64
C ILE A 197 9.76 16.93 3.22
N TRP A 198 8.94 16.31 2.39
CA TRP A 198 7.62 16.82 1.99
C TRP A 198 6.53 15.87 2.46
N ALA A 199 5.43 16.40 2.99
CA ALA A 199 4.31 15.60 3.47
C ALA A 199 2.95 16.23 3.16
N THR A 200 1.92 15.40 3.07
CA THR A 200 0.53 15.81 2.82
C THR A 200 -0.29 15.76 4.10
N LEU A 201 -0.95 16.87 4.44
CA LEU A 201 -1.79 16.98 5.63
C LEU A 201 -3.26 16.88 5.21
N GLN A 202 -3.80 15.65 5.13
CA GLN A 202 -5.16 15.35 4.62
C GLN A 202 -6.24 16.24 5.24
N ASN A 203 -6.26 16.31 6.57
CA ASN A 203 -7.26 17.04 7.35
C ASN A 203 -7.00 18.56 7.36
N GLY A 204 -5.75 18.98 7.17
CA GLY A 204 -5.37 20.39 7.06
C GLY A 204 -5.65 20.98 5.68
N ASN A 205 -5.76 20.14 4.64
CA ASN A 205 -5.78 20.55 3.23
C ASN A 205 -4.50 21.33 2.85
N GLN A 206 -3.36 20.84 3.34
CA GLN A 206 -2.05 21.51 3.27
C GLN A 206 -0.96 20.55 2.76
N LEU A 207 0.10 21.13 2.18
CA LEU A 207 1.43 20.51 2.17
C LEU A 207 2.23 20.97 3.38
N LEU A 208 3.18 20.15 3.80
CA LEU A 208 4.27 20.48 4.72
C LEU A 208 5.60 20.30 3.97
N HIS A 209 6.50 21.26 4.16
CA HIS A 209 7.94 21.14 3.91
C HIS A 209 8.66 21.18 5.25
N LEU A 210 9.66 20.31 5.42
CA LEU A 210 10.56 20.26 6.56
C LEU A 210 11.98 20.11 6.00
N ALA A 211 12.79 21.16 6.13
CA ALA A 211 14.13 21.19 5.58
C ALA A 211 15.12 20.39 6.46
N VAL A 212 16.29 20.04 5.90
CA VAL A 212 17.34 19.29 6.61
C VAL A 212 17.82 19.97 7.90
N ASP A 213 17.76 21.31 7.98
CA ASP A 213 18.10 22.08 9.19
C ASP A 213 17.03 22.03 10.29
N GLY A 214 15.87 21.41 10.01
CA GLY A 214 14.73 21.31 10.92
C GLY A 214 13.73 22.47 10.83
N THR A 215 13.97 23.49 9.99
CA THR A 215 12.96 24.52 9.72
C THR A 215 11.78 23.91 8.96
N SER A 216 10.56 24.36 9.26
CA SER A 216 9.35 23.80 8.64
C SER A 216 8.37 24.86 8.20
N ARG A 217 7.60 24.56 7.14
CA ARG A 217 6.63 25.47 6.54
C ARG A 217 5.45 24.72 5.95
N THR A 218 4.23 25.17 6.26
CA THR A 218 3.01 24.68 5.63
C THR A 218 2.56 25.54 4.46
N PHE A 219 1.86 24.94 3.51
CA PHE A 219 1.28 25.61 2.33
C PHE A 219 -0.17 25.14 2.14
N ASP A 220 -1.14 26.06 2.24
CA ASP A 220 -2.56 25.76 2.01
C ASP A 220 -2.82 25.47 0.52
N LEU A 221 -3.52 24.38 0.21
CA LEU A 221 -3.95 24.09 -1.16
C LEU A 221 -5.05 25.09 -1.59
N PRO A 222 -4.95 25.73 -2.77
CA PRO A 222 -5.90 26.76 -3.21
C PRO A 222 -7.37 26.33 -3.31
N ARG A 223 -7.63 25.02 -3.46
CA ARG A 223 -8.99 24.46 -3.40
C ARG A 223 -9.22 23.79 -2.04
N GLY A 224 -10.20 24.29 -1.30
CA GLY A 224 -10.65 23.67 -0.04
C GLY A 224 -11.23 22.28 -0.25
N GLY A 225 -10.94 21.35 0.67
CA GLY A 225 -11.52 20.01 0.68
C GLY A 225 -10.98 19.03 -0.37
N ALA A 226 -9.85 19.34 -1.01
CA ALA A 226 -9.18 18.50 -2.00
C ALA A 226 -8.76 17.13 -1.43
N VAL A 227 -8.38 17.10 -0.15
CA VAL A 227 -7.81 15.95 0.59
C VAL A 227 -6.54 15.43 -0.11
N PRO A 228 -5.38 16.06 0.13
CA PRO A 228 -4.10 15.61 -0.44
C PRO A 228 -3.68 14.28 0.18
N THR A 229 -3.43 13.25 -0.63
CA THR A 229 -3.09 11.89 -0.17
C THR A 229 -1.65 11.50 -0.44
N ASP A 230 -1.36 10.69 -1.44
CA ASP A 230 0.00 10.24 -1.72
C ASP A 230 0.84 11.37 -2.37
N VAL A 231 2.15 11.36 -2.15
CA VAL A 231 3.08 12.42 -2.59
C VAL A 231 4.41 11.83 -3.05
N ALA A 232 5.01 12.44 -4.08
CA ALA A 232 6.34 12.14 -4.59
C ALA A 232 7.03 13.45 -5.01
N VAL A 233 8.36 13.41 -5.17
CA VAL A 233 9.17 14.56 -5.61
C VAL A 233 9.86 14.21 -6.94
N GLY A 234 9.86 15.15 -7.89
CA GLY A 234 10.60 15.03 -9.16
C GLY A 234 12.01 15.61 -9.09
N SER A 235 12.83 15.34 -10.11
CA SER A 235 14.24 15.77 -10.16
C SER A 235 14.41 17.29 -10.20
N ASP A 236 13.40 18.01 -10.71
CA ASP A 236 13.33 19.48 -10.71
C ASP A 236 12.89 20.07 -9.35
N GLY A 237 12.67 19.24 -8.33
CA GLY A 237 12.13 19.66 -7.02
C GLY A 237 10.61 19.89 -7.01
N SER A 238 9.88 19.49 -8.05
CA SER A 238 8.41 19.52 -8.03
C SER A 238 7.83 18.52 -7.05
N VAL A 239 6.94 18.99 -6.18
CA VAL A 239 6.19 18.16 -5.24
C VAL A 239 4.87 17.78 -5.89
N TRP A 240 4.74 16.52 -6.29
CA TRP A 240 3.56 15.96 -6.95
C TRP A 240 2.69 15.20 -5.96
N PHE A 241 1.39 15.48 -5.90
CA PHE A 241 0.48 14.91 -4.91
C PHE A 241 -0.91 14.61 -5.48
N LEU A 242 -1.60 13.62 -4.91
CA LEU A 242 -2.96 13.25 -5.32
C LEU A 242 -4.01 14.03 -4.51
N GLN A 243 -4.97 14.66 -5.18
CA GLN A 243 -6.16 15.28 -4.56
C GLN A 243 -7.33 14.28 -4.63
N PHE A 244 -7.47 13.43 -3.62
CA PHE A 244 -8.38 12.26 -3.67
C PHE A 244 -9.85 12.61 -3.86
N ARG A 245 -10.34 13.67 -3.20
CA ARG A 245 -11.74 14.11 -3.36
C ARG A 245 -11.95 14.93 -4.63
N ALA A 246 -10.98 15.77 -5.00
CA ALA A 246 -11.07 16.61 -6.19
C ALA A 246 -10.83 15.86 -7.51
N ASN A 247 -10.35 14.61 -7.47
CA ASN A 247 -9.99 13.80 -8.64
C ASN A 247 -8.85 14.42 -9.49
N ARG A 248 -7.85 15.02 -8.84
CA ARG A 248 -6.77 15.76 -9.52
C ARG A 248 -5.38 15.32 -9.09
N ILE A 249 -4.41 15.55 -9.97
CA ILE A 249 -2.98 15.45 -9.68
C ILE A 249 -2.48 16.89 -9.51
N GLY A 250 -2.04 17.23 -8.29
CA GLY A 250 -1.47 18.53 -7.97
C GLY A 250 0.05 18.54 -8.08
N ARG A 251 0.59 19.72 -8.40
CA ARG A 251 2.01 20.06 -8.37
C ARG A 251 2.17 21.30 -7.49
N PHE A 252 3.17 21.27 -6.61
CA PHE A 252 3.73 22.47 -6.01
C PHE A 252 5.20 22.62 -6.46
N LYS A 253 5.57 23.81 -6.93
CA LYS A 253 6.91 24.12 -7.41
C LYS A 253 7.16 25.62 -7.22
N ASP A 254 8.30 25.98 -6.63
CA ASP A 254 8.79 27.36 -6.48
C ASP A 254 7.75 28.35 -5.90
N GLY A 255 6.99 27.91 -4.90
CA GLY A 255 5.95 28.70 -4.24
C GLY A 255 4.57 28.65 -4.91
N GLN A 256 4.44 28.02 -6.08
CA GLN A 256 3.22 28.02 -6.89
C GLN A 256 2.53 26.64 -6.92
N PHE A 257 1.20 26.64 -6.87
CA PHE A 257 0.37 25.46 -7.06
C PHE A 257 -0.22 25.40 -8.47
N SER A 258 -0.30 24.20 -9.04
CA SER A 258 -1.07 23.88 -10.25
C SER A 258 -1.67 22.48 -10.14
N ASP A 259 -2.70 22.15 -10.93
CA ASP A 259 -3.22 20.78 -11.00
C ASP A 259 -3.90 20.44 -12.34
N VAL A 260 -3.97 19.14 -12.61
CA VAL A 260 -4.63 18.53 -13.78
C VAL A 260 -5.69 17.57 -13.29
N GLU A 261 -6.87 17.56 -13.94
CA GLU A 261 -7.96 16.64 -13.60
C GLU A 261 -7.75 15.27 -14.23
N ALA A 262 -7.94 14.19 -13.45
CA ALA A 262 -7.72 12.81 -13.89
C ALA A 262 -8.78 12.27 -14.88
N GLY A 263 -9.80 13.07 -15.18
CA GLY A 263 -10.94 12.74 -16.04
C GLY A 263 -12.28 13.14 -15.41
N PRO A 264 -13.38 13.11 -16.18
CA PRO A 264 -14.69 13.61 -15.76
C PRO A 264 -15.38 12.78 -14.67
N GLU A 265 -14.86 11.58 -14.37
CA GLU A 265 -15.35 10.70 -13.30
C GLU A 265 -14.27 10.45 -12.26
N ASN A 266 -14.65 10.31 -10.99
CA ASN A 266 -13.70 10.01 -9.91
C ASN A 266 -12.99 8.67 -10.16
N ALA A 267 -11.71 8.73 -10.50
CA ALA A 267 -10.89 7.58 -10.89
C ALA A 267 -10.46 6.71 -9.70
N GLY A 268 -10.68 7.16 -8.46
CA GLY A 268 -10.15 6.53 -7.26
C GLY A 268 -8.62 6.57 -7.25
N LEU A 269 -8.06 7.77 -7.35
CA LEU A 269 -6.62 8.02 -7.24
C LEU A 269 -6.08 7.41 -5.94
N SER A 270 -4.98 6.66 -6.01
CA SER A 270 -4.53 5.82 -4.89
C SER A 270 -3.10 6.09 -4.46
N GLY A 271 -2.12 5.72 -5.29
CA GLY A 271 -0.70 5.98 -5.07
C GLY A 271 -0.06 6.73 -6.24
N ILE A 272 1.04 7.42 -5.97
CA ILE A 272 1.78 8.26 -6.94
C ILE A 272 3.27 7.93 -6.90
N ALA A 273 3.96 8.08 -8.04
CA ALA A 273 5.42 7.96 -8.13
C ALA A 273 5.93 8.81 -9.30
N VAL A 274 7.11 9.43 -9.15
CA VAL A 274 7.81 10.07 -10.28
C VAL A 274 8.84 9.08 -10.83
N ALA A 275 8.90 8.97 -12.16
CA ALA A 275 9.85 8.12 -12.86
C ALA A 275 11.21 8.84 -13.08
N PRO A 276 12.30 8.13 -13.42
CA PRO A 276 13.62 8.74 -13.70
C PRO A 276 13.68 9.73 -14.87
N ASN A 277 12.58 9.93 -15.59
CA ASN A 277 12.41 10.89 -16.69
C ASN A 277 11.36 11.99 -16.36
N ASP A 278 11.05 12.16 -15.08
CA ASP A 278 10.02 13.06 -14.53
C ASP A 278 8.57 12.83 -15.03
N ASP A 279 8.27 11.67 -15.65
CA ASP A 279 6.90 11.22 -15.84
C ASP A 279 6.23 10.94 -14.47
N VAL A 280 5.08 11.54 -14.23
CA VAL A 280 4.32 11.37 -12.98
C VAL A 280 3.30 10.25 -13.18
N TRP A 281 3.51 9.13 -12.51
CA TRP A 281 2.63 7.97 -12.55
C TRP A 281 1.66 7.96 -11.37
N PHE A 282 0.46 7.42 -11.58
CA PHE A 282 -0.53 7.25 -10.52
C PHE A 282 -1.48 6.05 -10.75
N GLY A 283 -1.97 5.45 -9.67
CA GLY A 283 -3.00 4.41 -9.70
C GLY A 283 -4.42 4.97 -9.83
N MET A 284 -5.29 4.29 -10.59
CA MET A 284 -6.71 4.65 -10.77
C MET A 284 -7.61 3.46 -10.39
N MET A 285 -7.86 3.27 -9.08
CA MET A 285 -8.52 2.07 -8.54
C MET A 285 -9.92 1.79 -9.06
N ARG A 286 -10.67 2.82 -9.49
CA ARG A 286 -12.05 2.68 -9.98
C ARG A 286 -12.12 2.40 -11.48
N ARG A 287 -11.01 2.58 -12.20
CA ARG A 287 -10.90 2.39 -13.66
C ARG A 287 -10.04 1.20 -14.07
N ALA A 288 -9.53 0.43 -13.10
CA ALA A 288 -8.59 -0.68 -13.31
C ALA A 288 -7.41 -0.27 -14.22
N SER A 289 -6.87 0.92 -14.02
CA SER A 289 -5.83 1.52 -14.88
C SER A 289 -4.71 2.19 -14.08
N LEU A 290 -3.59 2.42 -14.75
CA LEU A 290 -2.59 3.41 -14.35
C LEU A 290 -2.77 4.66 -15.21
N GLY A 291 -2.49 5.82 -14.65
CA GLY A 291 -2.33 7.06 -15.40
C GLY A 291 -0.87 7.50 -15.42
N ARG A 292 -0.46 8.13 -16.52
CA ARG A 292 0.77 8.92 -16.61
C ARG A 292 0.41 10.36 -16.92
N LEU A 293 0.94 11.30 -16.15
CA LEU A 293 0.97 12.72 -16.46
C LEU A 293 2.37 13.10 -17.00
N ARG A 294 2.42 13.60 -18.23
CA ARG A 294 3.60 14.13 -18.92
C ARG A 294 3.25 15.47 -19.56
N ASN A 295 4.03 16.53 -19.31
CA ASN A 295 3.86 17.85 -19.93
C ASN A 295 2.41 18.42 -19.83
N GLY A 296 1.70 18.14 -18.73
CA GLY A 296 0.30 18.55 -18.53
C GLY A 296 -0.75 17.60 -19.11
N HIS A 297 -0.37 16.63 -19.94
CA HIS A 297 -1.28 15.67 -20.57
C HIS A 297 -1.31 14.33 -19.81
N ILE A 298 -2.51 13.74 -19.69
CA ILE A 298 -2.72 12.45 -19.03
C ILE A 298 -2.97 11.36 -20.08
N GLU A 299 -2.12 10.34 -20.06
CA GLU A 299 -2.28 9.07 -20.79
C GLU A 299 -2.76 7.98 -19.82
N ILE A 300 -3.57 7.03 -20.31
CA ILE A 300 -4.24 6.03 -19.46
C ILE A 300 -3.95 4.61 -19.97
N PHE A 301 -3.35 3.80 -19.11
CA PHE A 301 -2.97 2.42 -19.37
C PHE A 301 -3.93 1.47 -18.64
N ALA A 302 -4.86 0.86 -19.38
CA ALA A 302 -5.74 -0.17 -18.84
C ALA A 302 -4.93 -1.39 -18.37
N LEU A 303 -5.24 -1.93 -17.19
CA LEU A 303 -4.59 -3.13 -16.68
C LEU A 303 -5.21 -4.40 -17.31
N PRO A 304 -4.46 -5.51 -17.45
CA PRO A 304 -4.97 -6.78 -18.04
C PRO A 304 -6.08 -7.52 -17.24
N ARG A 305 -6.75 -6.85 -16.31
CA ARG A 305 -7.83 -7.37 -15.45
C ARG A 305 -8.80 -6.23 -15.18
N ASP A 306 -10.03 -6.34 -15.68
CA ASP A 306 -11.08 -5.31 -15.52
C ASP A 306 -11.48 -5.05 -14.05
N ASN A 307 -11.09 -5.96 -13.14
CA ASN A 307 -11.29 -5.86 -11.70
C ASN A 307 -9.99 -5.65 -10.89
N ALA A 308 -8.90 -5.23 -11.54
CA ALA A 308 -7.69 -4.80 -10.86
C ALA A 308 -7.94 -3.52 -10.04
N ARG A 309 -7.34 -3.45 -8.85
CA ARG A 309 -7.46 -2.35 -7.90
C ARG A 309 -6.06 -1.88 -7.48
N PRO A 310 -5.30 -1.23 -8.40
CA PRO A 310 -3.94 -0.77 -8.13
C PRO A 310 -3.93 0.28 -7.01
N PHE A 311 -3.41 -0.08 -5.84
CA PHE A 311 -3.37 0.80 -4.66
C PHE A 311 -2.06 1.59 -4.62
N SER A 312 -0.95 0.99 -4.16
CA SER A 312 0.36 1.64 -4.26
C SER A 312 1.02 1.29 -5.59
N ILE A 313 1.83 2.23 -6.07
CA ILE A 313 2.73 2.02 -7.20
C ILE A 313 4.16 2.36 -6.79
N ALA A 314 5.12 1.93 -7.60
CA ALA A 314 6.52 2.37 -7.56
C ALA A 314 7.07 2.33 -8.99
N VAL A 315 8.06 3.16 -9.31
CA VAL A 315 8.80 3.08 -10.58
C VAL A 315 10.21 2.58 -10.27
N ASP A 316 10.72 1.64 -11.06
CA ASP A 316 12.12 1.22 -10.95
C ASP A 316 13.07 2.09 -11.77
N ARG A 317 14.37 1.88 -11.55
CA ARG A 317 15.49 2.51 -12.28
C ARG A 317 15.39 2.45 -13.81
N ASP A 318 14.72 1.44 -14.36
CA ASP A 318 14.62 1.20 -15.80
C ASP A 318 13.34 1.83 -16.37
N GLY A 319 12.54 2.51 -15.52
CA GLY A 319 11.28 3.15 -15.86
C GLY A 319 10.07 2.20 -15.84
N ASN A 320 10.19 0.96 -15.36
CA ASN A 320 9.03 0.07 -15.28
C ASN A 320 8.15 0.44 -14.08
N VAL A 321 6.83 0.49 -14.31
CA VAL A 321 5.85 0.92 -13.31
C VAL A 321 5.27 -0.31 -12.63
N TRP A 322 5.70 -0.55 -11.41
CA TRP A 322 5.23 -1.63 -10.54
C TRP A 322 3.98 -1.19 -9.77
N TYR A 323 3.04 -2.11 -9.56
CA TYR A 323 1.81 -1.84 -8.80
C TYR A 323 1.39 -3.01 -7.92
N ALA A 324 0.86 -2.67 -6.75
CA ALA A 324 0.18 -3.59 -5.85
C ALA A 324 -1.33 -3.55 -6.14
N ASP A 325 -1.88 -4.64 -6.69
CA ASP A 325 -3.31 -4.83 -6.87
C ASP A 325 -3.89 -5.60 -5.66
N ILE A 326 -4.71 -4.89 -4.88
CA ILE A 326 -5.34 -5.43 -3.65
C ILE A 326 -6.35 -6.55 -3.92
N SER A 327 -6.61 -6.89 -5.20
CA SER A 327 -7.29 -8.12 -5.60
C SER A 327 -6.44 -9.39 -5.43
N GLY A 328 -5.14 -9.24 -5.12
CA GLY A 328 -4.22 -10.32 -4.75
C GLY A 328 -3.01 -10.51 -5.68
N PHE A 329 -2.55 -9.44 -6.35
CA PHE A 329 -1.53 -9.52 -7.41
C PHE A 329 -0.49 -8.40 -7.31
N VAL A 330 0.75 -8.70 -7.70
CA VAL A 330 1.76 -7.69 -8.02
C VAL A 330 1.89 -7.61 -9.54
N GLY A 331 1.88 -6.41 -10.09
CA GLY A 331 1.93 -6.15 -11.52
C GLY A 331 3.04 -5.18 -11.91
N MET A 332 3.29 -5.12 -13.22
CA MET A 332 4.29 -4.27 -13.83
C MET A 332 3.83 -3.88 -15.24
N LEU A 333 4.00 -2.61 -15.59
CA LEU A 333 3.94 -2.06 -16.95
C LEU A 333 5.37 -1.70 -17.37
N PRO A 334 5.97 -2.32 -18.39
CA PRO A 334 7.37 -2.10 -18.72
C PRO A 334 7.57 -0.77 -19.45
N ALA A 335 8.70 -0.10 -19.21
CA ALA A 335 9.01 1.24 -19.74
C ALA A 335 8.80 1.36 -21.26
N ARG A 336 9.20 0.34 -22.02
CA ARG A 336 9.01 0.24 -23.48
C ARG A 336 7.55 0.25 -23.95
N HIS A 337 6.59 -0.14 -23.11
CA HIS A 337 5.14 -0.06 -23.41
C HIS A 337 4.53 1.24 -22.86
N ALA A 338 5.31 2.01 -22.11
CA ALA A 338 5.04 3.38 -21.70
C ALA A 338 5.80 4.40 -22.57
N VAL A 339 6.20 4.05 -23.79
CA VAL A 339 6.53 5.04 -24.82
C VAL A 339 5.22 5.36 -25.55
N ALA A 340 4.91 6.64 -25.71
CA ALA A 340 3.68 7.07 -26.39
C ALA A 340 3.66 6.58 -27.85
N ARG A 341 2.45 6.36 -28.38
CA ARG A 341 2.19 6.22 -29.82
C ARG A 341 1.84 7.57 -30.43
#